data_AF-A0A7C5U0V7-F1
#
_entry.id   AF-A0A7C5U0V7-F1
#
_cell.length_a   1.000
_cell.length_b   1.000
_cell.length_c   1.000
_cell.angle_alpha   90.00
_cell.angle_beta   90.00
_cell.angle_gamma   90.00
#
_symmetry.space_group_name_H-M   'P 1'
#
loop_
_entity.id
_entity.type
_entity.pdbx_description
1 polymer ?
#
loop_
_entity_poly.entity_id
_entity_poly.type
_entity_poly.pdbx_seq_one_letter_code
_entity_poly.pdbx_strand_id
1 'polypeptide(L)'
;MIKKVKSKNILYLPAHYDPTLRRFQDENEGPTKNLFSLQEVLFFVFPPEISPKYNTIANRFINLLIQKNGELYSTDIAEFVRNNSISKATFYNRVLVKLRAFGLIKIEREFSDINKKSRKLKITISKTFGNYLNKIGDSWLAIVDEVRSRRQ
;
A
#
# COMPACT_ATOMS: atom_id res chain seq x y z
N MET A 1 0.22 20.65 -22.53
CA MET A 1 -0.86 20.43 -21.56
C MET A 1 -0.94 18.93 -21.25
N ILE A 2 -0.37 18.47 -20.13
CA ILE A 2 -0.35 17.03 -19.81
C ILE A 2 -1.77 16.60 -19.45
N LYS A 3 -2.35 15.70 -20.24
CA LYS A 3 -3.66 15.10 -20.00
C LYS A 3 -3.58 14.35 -18.66
N LYS A 4 -4.23 14.88 -17.61
CA LYS A 4 -4.29 14.22 -16.29
C LYS A 4 -4.94 12.85 -16.48
N VAL A 5 -4.14 11.79 -16.47
CA VAL A 5 -4.66 10.42 -16.37
C VAL A 5 -5.33 10.33 -15.00
N LYS A 6 -6.65 10.28 -14.95
CA LYS A 6 -7.42 9.97 -13.74
C LYS A 6 -7.25 8.48 -13.42
N SER A 7 -6.01 8.05 -13.13
CA SER A 7 -5.81 6.73 -12.56
C SER A 7 -6.50 6.73 -11.19
N LYS A 8 -7.41 5.77 -10.97
CA LYS A 8 -8.02 5.56 -9.64
C LYS A 8 -6.97 5.15 -8.59
N ASN A 9 -5.80 4.72 -9.06
CA ASN A 9 -4.69 4.22 -8.26
C ASN A 9 -3.44 5.08 -8.55
N ILE A 10 -3.36 6.24 -7.91
CA ILE A 10 -2.17 7.10 -7.94
C ILE A 10 -1.50 7.00 -6.57
N LEU A 11 -0.20 6.73 -6.57
CA LEU A 11 0.64 6.89 -5.39
C LEU A 11 0.85 8.39 -5.19
N TYR A 12 0.55 8.88 -4.01
CA TYR A 12 0.91 10.23 -3.63
C TYR A 12 2.36 10.22 -3.20
N LEU A 13 3.21 11.02 -3.84
CA LEU A 13 4.56 11.31 -3.40
C LEU A 13 4.64 12.81 -3.10
N PRO A 14 5.08 13.22 -1.90
CA PRO A 14 5.26 14.63 -1.59
C PRO A 14 6.37 15.24 -2.46
N ALA A 15 6.43 16.57 -2.50
CA ALA A 15 7.43 17.27 -3.31
C ALA A 15 8.85 16.95 -2.82
N HIS A 16 9.83 16.86 -3.73
CA HIS A 16 11.23 16.55 -3.39
C HIS A 16 11.81 17.43 -2.27
N TYR A 17 11.40 18.69 -2.19
CA TYR A 17 11.86 19.64 -1.17
C TYR A 17 11.08 19.54 0.15
N ASP A 18 10.13 18.63 0.27
CA ASP A 18 9.39 18.40 1.50
C ASP A 18 10.35 17.97 2.62
N PRO A 19 10.35 18.66 3.78
CA PRO A 19 11.23 18.31 4.91
C PRO A 19 11.09 16.85 5.35
N THR A 20 9.90 16.26 5.18
CA THR A 20 9.65 14.86 5.51
C THR A 20 10.36 13.90 4.57
N LEU A 21 10.70 14.29 3.34
CA LEU A 21 11.53 13.48 2.43
C LEU A 21 13.02 13.70 2.67
N ARG A 22 13.42 14.94 2.99
CA ARG A 22 14.83 15.28 3.25
C ARG A 22 15.44 14.47 4.40
N ARG A 23 14.66 14.06 5.41
CA ARG A 23 15.14 13.20 6.51
C ARG A 23 15.58 11.79 6.07
N PHE A 24 15.25 11.39 4.83
CA PHE A 24 15.60 10.10 4.27
C PHE A 24 16.84 10.13 3.39
N GLN A 25 17.48 11.28 3.24
CA GLN A 25 18.73 11.45 2.51
C GLN A 25 19.83 11.85 3.50
N ASP A 26 21.01 11.24 3.37
CA ASP A 26 22.23 11.71 4.01
C ASP A 26 22.88 12.85 3.19
N GLU A 27 24.04 13.33 3.65
CA GLU A 27 24.79 14.41 2.98
C GLU A 27 25.24 14.05 1.56
N ASN A 28 25.28 12.77 1.20
CA ASN A 28 25.67 12.25 -0.11
C ASN A 28 24.48 11.75 -0.93
N GLU A 29 23.26 12.17 -0.59
CA GLU A 29 22.00 11.76 -1.23
C GLU A 29 21.67 10.25 -1.06
N GLY A 30 22.35 9.57 -0.13
CA GLY A 30 22.14 8.16 0.18
C GLY A 30 20.89 7.91 1.03
N PRO A 31 20.13 6.83 0.79
CA PRO A 31 18.97 6.50 1.61
C PRO A 31 19.37 6.14 3.04
N THR A 32 18.79 6.83 4.03
CA THR A 32 19.08 6.57 5.45
C THR A 32 18.29 5.38 6.01
N LYS A 33 18.69 4.85 7.17
CA LYS A 33 17.99 3.76 7.88
C LYS A 33 16.67 4.18 8.54
N ASN A 34 16.25 5.44 8.41
CA ASN A 34 15.00 5.91 8.99
C ASN A 34 13.83 5.21 8.30
N LEU A 35 13.08 4.40 9.06
CA LEU A 35 11.93 3.66 8.54
C LEU A 35 10.64 4.45 8.76
N PHE A 36 9.76 4.44 7.76
CA PHE A 36 8.40 4.92 7.92
C PHE A 36 7.60 3.99 8.83
N SER A 37 6.78 4.57 9.70
CA SER A 37 5.71 3.86 10.40
C SER A 37 4.65 3.36 9.41
N LEU A 38 3.85 2.38 9.82
CA LEU A 38 2.72 1.88 9.02
C LEU A 38 1.81 3.02 8.53
N GLN A 39 1.52 3.97 9.42
CA GLN A 39 0.64 5.09 9.11
C GLN A 39 1.23 5.96 8.01
N GLU A 40 2.53 6.27 8.08
CA GLU A 40 3.24 7.03 7.05
C GLU A 40 3.29 6.26 5.73
N VAL A 41 3.55 4.94 5.74
CA VAL A 41 3.48 4.11 4.53
C VAL A 41 2.09 4.20 3.88
N LEU A 42 1.03 4.18 4.68
CA LEU A 42 -0.34 4.30 4.19
C LEU A 42 -0.70 5.71 3.71
N PHE A 43 0.04 6.76 4.08
CA PHE A 43 -0.18 8.11 3.53
C PHE A 43 0.11 8.17 2.04
N PHE A 44 1.13 7.45 1.56
CA PHE A 44 1.44 7.38 0.13
C PHE A 44 0.31 6.72 -0.69
N VAL A 45 -0.45 5.81 -0.09
CA VAL A 45 -1.58 5.11 -0.75
C VAL A 45 -2.92 5.78 -0.49
N PHE A 46 -3.14 6.30 0.71
CA PHE A 46 -4.35 7.00 1.13
C PHE A 46 -3.95 8.32 1.80
N PRO A 47 -3.71 9.39 1.03
CA PRO A 47 -3.31 10.67 1.60
C PRO A 47 -4.41 11.17 2.54
N PRO A 48 -4.08 11.52 3.79
CA PRO A 48 -5.06 11.97 4.75
C PRO A 48 -5.68 13.31 4.33
N GLU A 49 -4.97 14.18 3.61
CA GLU A 49 -5.56 15.45 3.13
C GLU A 49 -6.63 15.23 2.05
N ILE A 50 -6.51 14.15 1.26
CA ILE A 50 -7.41 13.87 0.13
C ILE A 50 -8.53 12.91 0.55
N SER A 51 -8.21 11.94 1.41
CA SER A 51 -9.09 10.81 1.71
C SER A 51 -9.00 10.35 3.18
N PRO A 52 -9.28 11.25 4.15
CA PRO A 52 -9.06 10.98 5.58
C PRO A 52 -9.84 9.75 6.06
N LYS A 53 -11.09 9.60 5.63
CA LYS A 53 -11.93 8.43 5.95
C LYS A 53 -11.31 7.12 5.46
N TYR A 54 -10.75 7.09 4.25
CA TYR A 54 -10.17 5.87 3.69
C TYR A 54 -8.82 5.55 4.33
N ASN A 55 -8.04 6.59 4.65
CA ASN A 55 -6.81 6.44 5.40
C ASN A 55 -7.07 5.80 6.78
N THR A 56 -8.05 6.31 7.53
CA THR A 56 -8.43 5.76 8.84
C THR A 56 -8.87 4.29 8.73
N ILE A 57 -9.72 3.96 7.75
CA ILE A 57 -10.18 2.58 7.54
C ILE A 57 -9.00 1.67 7.17
N ALA A 58 -8.11 2.10 6.26
CA ALA A 58 -6.95 1.32 5.85
C ALA A 58 -6.00 1.05 7.02
N ASN A 59 -5.70 2.07 7.83
CA ASN A 59 -4.89 1.94 9.03
C ASN A 59 -5.47 0.91 10.01
N ARG A 60 -6.76 1.04 10.34
CA ARG A 60 -7.44 0.08 11.23
C ARG A 60 -7.43 -1.34 10.66
N PHE A 61 -7.68 -1.49 9.37
CA PHE A 61 -7.73 -2.79 8.73
C PHE A 61 -6.35 -3.48 8.68
N ILE A 62 -5.29 -2.75 8.30
CA ILE A 62 -3.94 -3.33 8.27
C ILE A 62 -3.45 -3.65 9.69
N ASN A 63 -3.76 -2.81 10.69
CA ASN A 63 -3.46 -3.14 12.08
C ASN A 63 -4.16 -4.42 12.54
N LEU A 64 -5.45 -4.60 12.22
CA LEU A 64 -6.17 -5.85 12.50
C LEU A 64 -5.49 -7.04 11.81
N LEU A 65 -5.11 -6.89 10.54
CA LEU A 65 -4.43 -7.94 9.78
C LEU A 65 -3.09 -8.32 10.44
N ILE A 66 -2.29 -7.34 10.88
CA ILE A 66 -1.04 -7.57 11.62
C ILE A 66 -1.31 -8.29 12.95
N GLN A 67 -2.32 -7.85 13.72
CA GLN A 67 -2.71 -8.46 14.99
C GLN A 67 -3.21 -9.90 14.84
N LYS A 68 -3.74 -10.25 13.67
CA LYS A 68 -4.21 -11.60 13.32
C LYS A 68 -3.14 -12.39 12.54
N ASN A 69 -1.87 -12.19 12.89
CA ASN A 69 -0.72 -12.89 12.31
C ASN A 69 -0.57 -12.74 10.79
N GLY A 70 -1.05 -11.62 10.23
CA GLY A 70 -0.95 -11.30 8.82
C GLY A 70 -2.00 -11.96 7.93
N GLU A 71 -3.01 -12.63 8.50
CA GLU A 71 -4.06 -13.33 7.74
C GLU A 71 -5.46 -13.03 8.28
N LEU A 72 -6.44 -12.85 7.39
CA LEU A 72 -7.86 -12.69 7.73
C LEU A 72 -8.75 -13.47 6.77
N TYR A 73 -9.88 -13.97 7.28
CA TYR A 73 -10.89 -14.67 6.49
C TYR A 73 -12.15 -13.82 6.30
N SER A 74 -13.06 -14.28 5.42
CA SER A 74 -14.36 -13.62 5.15
C SER A 74 -15.12 -13.19 6.41
N THR A 75 -15.10 -14.03 7.44
CA THR A 75 -15.79 -13.79 8.72
C THR A 75 -15.17 -12.64 9.49
N ASP A 76 -13.84 -12.59 9.59
CA ASP A 76 -13.12 -11.53 10.29
C ASP A 76 -13.34 -10.17 9.59
N ILE A 77 -13.38 -10.18 8.26
CA ILE A 77 -13.62 -8.97 7.46
C ILE A 77 -15.04 -8.46 7.68
N ALA A 78 -16.03 -9.37 7.67
CA ALA A 78 -17.42 -9.01 7.93
C ALA A 78 -17.61 -8.42 9.34
N GLU A 79 -16.94 -9.00 10.33
CA GLU A 79 -16.91 -8.49 11.70
C GLU A 79 -16.23 -7.12 11.78
N PHE A 80 -15.06 -6.95 11.17
CA PHE A 80 -14.35 -5.67 11.12
C PHE A 80 -15.23 -4.54 10.59
N VAL A 81 -15.90 -4.78 9.45
CA VAL A 81 -16.78 -3.81 8.79
C VAL A 81 -17.95 -3.45 9.70
N ARG A 82 -18.55 -4.44 10.38
CA ARG A 82 -19.67 -4.25 11.32
C ARG A 82 -19.23 -3.47 12.56
N ASN A 83 -18.17 -3.92 13.24
CA ASN A 83 -17.72 -3.37 14.52
C ASN A 83 -17.17 -1.93 14.38
N ASN A 84 -16.73 -1.53 13.19
CA ASN A 84 -16.23 -0.18 12.92
C ASN A 84 -17.28 0.73 12.24
N SER A 85 -18.53 0.28 12.11
CA SER A 85 -19.60 1.03 11.44
C SER A 85 -19.22 1.51 10.02
N ILE A 86 -18.50 0.66 9.27
CA ILE A 86 -18.05 0.96 7.91
C ILE A 86 -19.08 0.44 6.92
N SER A 87 -19.42 1.24 5.89
CA SER A 87 -20.28 0.72 4.83
C SER A 87 -19.55 -0.37 4.01
N LYS A 88 -20.26 -1.45 3.66
CA LYS A 88 -19.71 -2.52 2.80
C LYS A 88 -19.15 -1.94 1.51
N ALA A 89 -19.87 -1.02 0.86
CA ALA A 89 -19.43 -0.38 -0.38
C ALA A 89 -18.12 0.40 -0.19
N THR A 90 -17.98 1.15 0.91
CA THR A 90 -16.74 1.88 1.23
C THR A 90 -15.56 0.91 1.38
N PHE A 91 -15.72 -0.12 2.20
CA PHE A 91 -14.62 -1.04 2.46
C PHE A 91 -14.27 -1.86 1.22
N TYR A 92 -15.22 -2.63 0.69
CA TYR A 92 -14.96 -3.59 -0.37
C TYR A 92 -14.62 -2.92 -1.71
N ASN A 93 -15.22 -1.78 -2.07
CA ASN A 93 -15.04 -1.19 -3.40
C ASN A 93 -13.99 -0.08 -3.45
N ARG A 94 -13.60 0.50 -2.30
CA ARG A 94 -12.62 1.59 -2.25
C ARG A 94 -11.35 1.16 -1.56
N VAL A 95 -11.44 0.80 -0.28
CA VAL A 95 -10.24 0.53 0.53
C VAL A 95 -9.59 -0.79 0.11
N LEU A 96 -10.37 -1.88 0.11
CA LEU A 96 -9.86 -3.21 -0.17
C LEU A 96 -9.31 -3.34 -1.60
N VAL A 97 -10.03 -2.80 -2.59
CA VAL A 97 -9.56 -2.76 -3.99
C VAL A 97 -8.24 -2.01 -4.10
N LYS A 98 -8.11 -0.86 -3.45
CA LYS A 98 -6.89 -0.05 -3.54
C LYS A 98 -5.71 -0.75 -2.84
N LEU A 99 -5.90 -1.29 -1.64
CA LEU A 99 -4.87 -2.08 -0.94
C LEU A 99 -4.35 -3.25 -1.81
N ARG A 100 -5.27 -3.98 -2.46
CA ARG A 100 -4.90 -5.06 -3.39
C ARG A 100 -4.19 -4.52 -4.62
N ALA A 101 -4.67 -3.43 -5.22
CA ALA A 101 -4.11 -2.86 -6.45
C ALA A 101 -2.67 -2.36 -6.25
N PHE A 102 -2.36 -1.80 -5.09
CA PHE A 102 -1.00 -1.40 -4.71
C PHE A 102 -0.14 -2.58 -4.24
N GLY A 103 -0.70 -3.78 -4.10
CA GLY A 103 0.05 -4.96 -3.67
C GLY A 103 0.47 -4.92 -2.21
N LEU A 104 -0.27 -4.20 -1.35
CA LEU A 104 -0.10 -4.24 0.11
C LEU A 104 -0.69 -5.52 0.70
N ILE A 105 -1.71 -6.07 0.06
CA ILE A 105 -2.38 -7.32 0.45
C ILE A 105 -2.55 -8.24 -0.76
N LYS A 106 -2.68 -9.54 -0.50
CA LYS A 106 -3.17 -10.54 -1.45
C LYS A 106 -4.57 -10.97 -1.04
N ILE A 107 -5.39 -11.30 -2.03
CA ILE A 107 -6.73 -11.85 -1.82
C ILE A 107 -6.80 -13.17 -2.58
N GLU A 108 -6.99 -14.24 -1.83
CA GLU A 108 -7.03 -15.61 -2.31
C GLU A 108 -8.39 -16.22 -1.99
N ARG A 109 -8.75 -17.27 -2.72
CA ARG A 109 -9.93 -18.07 -2.44
C ARG A 109 -9.48 -19.50 -2.20
N GLU A 110 -9.63 -19.97 -0.98
CA GLU A 110 -9.31 -21.34 -0.63
C GLU A 110 -10.46 -22.26 -1.05
N PHE A 111 -10.10 -23.41 -1.62
CA PHE A 111 -11.02 -24.49 -1.91
C PHE A 111 -11.09 -25.41 -0.70
N SER A 112 -12.30 -25.72 -0.25
CA SER A 112 -12.48 -26.86 0.65
C SER A 112 -12.66 -28.11 -0.21
N ASP A 113 -11.76 -29.09 -0.06
CA ASP A 113 -11.80 -30.37 -0.78
C ASP A 113 -13.08 -31.18 -0.50
N ILE A 114 -13.75 -30.89 0.62
CA ILE A 114 -14.91 -31.64 1.10
C ILE A 114 -16.22 -31.13 0.49
N ASN A 115 -16.28 -29.86 0.05
CA ASN A 115 -17.46 -29.30 -0.60
C ASN A 115 -17.07 -28.11 -1.49
N LYS A 116 -17.00 -28.35 -2.81
CA LYS A 116 -16.71 -27.36 -3.89
C LYS A 116 -17.59 -26.10 -3.90
N LYS A 117 -18.55 -25.96 -2.97
CA LYS A 117 -19.49 -24.85 -2.86
C LYS A 117 -19.04 -23.70 -1.95
N SER A 118 -18.11 -23.90 -1.00
CA SER A 118 -17.69 -22.84 -0.08
C SER A 118 -16.30 -22.29 -0.45
N ARG A 119 -16.29 -21.12 -1.12
CA ARG A 119 -15.07 -20.36 -1.39
C ARG A 119 -14.79 -19.46 -0.19
N LYS A 120 -13.90 -19.86 0.71
CA LYS A 120 -13.46 -18.99 1.80
C LYS A 120 -12.47 -17.97 1.24
N LEU A 121 -12.77 -16.68 1.40
CA LEU A 121 -11.87 -15.60 1.02
C LEU A 121 -10.82 -15.46 2.11
N LYS A 122 -9.55 -15.47 1.71
CA LYS A 122 -8.40 -15.25 2.58
C LYS A 122 -7.67 -13.99 2.12
N ILE A 123 -7.33 -13.12 3.07
CA ILE A 123 -6.52 -11.92 2.84
C ILE A 123 -5.21 -12.09 3.60
N THR A 124 -4.09 -11.84 2.94
CA THR A 124 -2.75 -11.88 3.55
C THR A 124 -1.96 -10.61 3.26
N ILE A 125 -1.00 -10.26 4.13
CA ILE A 125 -0.03 -9.19 3.88
C ILE A 125 0.88 -9.58 2.71
N SER A 126 1.22 -8.61 1.86
CA SER A 126 2.05 -8.85 0.69
C SER A 126 3.33 -8.03 0.70
N LYS A 127 4.43 -8.65 0.24
CA LYS A 127 5.71 -7.97 -0.04
C LYS A 127 5.71 -7.23 -1.38
N THR A 128 4.69 -7.42 -2.22
CA THR A 128 4.64 -6.91 -3.60
C THR A 128 4.83 -5.40 -3.68
N PHE A 129 4.19 -4.62 -2.79
CA PHE A 129 4.34 -3.16 -2.75
C PHE A 129 5.80 -2.73 -2.59
N GLY A 130 6.49 -3.26 -1.57
CA GLY A 130 7.90 -2.95 -1.31
C GLY A 130 8.81 -3.40 -2.46
N ASN A 131 8.57 -4.60 -2.99
CA ASN A 131 9.35 -5.12 -4.12
C ASN A 131 9.23 -4.23 -5.37
N TYR A 132 8.04 -3.70 -5.66
CA TYR A 132 7.85 -2.78 -6.78
C TYR A 132 8.58 -1.45 -6.57
N LEU A 133 8.48 -0.86 -5.38
CA LEU A 133 9.15 0.42 -5.10
C LEU A 133 10.67 0.28 -5.14
N ASN A 134 11.22 -0.79 -4.56
CA ASN A 134 12.66 -1.06 -4.65
C ASN A 134 13.08 -1.21 -6.11
N LYS A 135 12.36 -2.02 -6.89
CA LYS A 135 12.71 -2.22 -8.30
C LYS A 135 12.63 -0.92 -9.11
N ILE A 136 11.64 -0.06 -8.85
CA ILE A 136 11.54 1.26 -9.49
C ILE A 136 12.72 2.15 -9.11
N GLY A 137 13.05 2.21 -7.82
CA GLY A 137 14.18 2.99 -7.30
C GLY A 137 15.51 2.53 -7.89
N ASP A 138 15.82 1.24 -7.79
CA ASP A 138 17.05 0.64 -8.31
C ASP A 138 17.19 0.87 -9.83
N SER A 139 16.09 0.76 -10.57
CA SER A 139 16.11 0.97 -12.02
C SER A 139 16.38 2.44 -12.38
N TRP A 140 15.86 3.39 -11.59
CA TRP A 140 16.16 4.81 -11.80
C TRP A 140 17.61 5.16 -11.48
N LEU A 141 18.14 4.63 -10.37
CA LEU A 141 19.55 4.82 -10.01
C LEU A 141 20.48 4.29 -11.10
N ALA A 142 20.21 3.09 -11.63
CA ALA A 142 20.98 2.54 -12.74
C ALA A 142 21.00 3.47 -13.98
N ILE A 143 19.87 4.09 -14.32
CA ILE A 143 19.79 5.06 -15.43
C ILE A 143 20.64 6.31 -15.12
N VAL A 144 20.59 6.82 -13.90
CA VAL A 144 21.37 7.98 -13.48
C VAL A 144 22.87 7.69 -13.55
N ASP A 145 23.29 6.52 -13.06
CA ASP A 145 24.69 6.09 -13.07
C ASP A 145 25.21 5.94 -14.49
N GLU A 146 24.42 5.36 -15.40
CA GLU A 146 24.76 5.28 -16.83
C GLU A 146 24.93 6.66 -17.47
N VAL A 147 24.07 7.62 -17.14
CA VAL A 147 24.20 8.99 -17.65
C VAL A 147 25.44 9.68 -17.08
N ARG A 148 25.77 9.44 -15.81
CA ARG A 148 26.95 10.03 -15.14
C ARG A 148 28.25 9.43 -15.67
N SER A 149 28.30 8.12 -15.91
CA SER A 149 29.49 7.44 -16.42
C SER A 149 29.86 7.88 -17.82
N ARG A 150 28.89 8.29 -18.65
CA ARG A 150 29.13 8.85 -20.00
C ARG A 150 29.71 10.27 -20.00
N ARG A 151 29.68 10.98 -18.86
CA ARG A 151 30.23 12.33 -18.73
C ARG A 151 31.70 12.34 -18.28
N GLN A 152 32.20 11.19 -17.83
CA GLN A 152 33.61 10.97 -17.50
C GLN A 152 34.34 10.45 -18.73
#